data_AF-A0A519SR27-F1
#
_entry.id   AF-A0A519SR27-F1
#
_cell.length_a   1.000
_cell.length_b   1.000
_cell.length_c   1.000
_cell.angle_alpha   90.00
_cell.angle_beta   90.00
_cell.angle_gamma   90.00
#
_symmetry.space_group_name_H-M   'P 1'
#
loop_
_entity.id
_entity.type
_entity.pdbx_description
1 polymer ?
#
loop_
_entity_poly.entity_id
_entity_poly.type
_entity_poly.pdbx_seq_one_letter_code
_entity_poly.pdbx_strand_id
1 'polypeptide(L)'
;LVAQLHQLFTELVQLRHQVALNAGFANFRDYMFAALGRFDYTPEDTFNFHAAIRATVVPLIDEFDDARRRALALSTLRPWDLDVDPSGKPPLRPFQTGEELLEKTITVFQRLDPFLGQCLTTMRQMGHLDLESRKGKAPGGYNYPLDETGVPFIFMNATSSLRDVVTMLHEGGHAVHSFLTRRLPLSADKHPPSEVAELASMSMELMSMDHWDVFFSDPAELRRAKKTHLEGVLETFPWVATIDKFQHWIYENPDHTEAQRHQRWTQIFQEFNQRSVSWSGLEKFRPYLWQKQLHLYEVPFYYIEYALAQLGAIAVWRNFRQDPAAALAGYQQALALG
;
A
#
# COMPACT_ATOMS: atom_id res chain seq x y z
N LEU A 1 -6.93 26.43 -0.75
CA LEU A 1 -6.52 25.01 -0.87
C LEU A 1 -7.67 24.09 -1.29
N VAL A 2 -8.71 23.85 -0.47
CA VAL A 2 -9.81 22.90 -0.80
C VAL A 2 -10.51 23.22 -2.13
N ALA A 3 -10.92 24.47 -2.35
CA ALA A 3 -11.55 24.89 -3.61
C ALA A 3 -10.61 24.74 -4.83
N GLN A 4 -9.31 24.99 -4.64
CA GLN A 4 -8.31 24.82 -5.71
C GLN A 4 -8.12 23.35 -6.07
N LEU A 5 -8.11 22.44 -5.08
CA LEU A 5 -8.06 21.00 -5.32
C LEU A 5 -9.31 20.49 -6.05
N HIS A 6 -10.50 21.04 -5.73
CA HIS A 6 -11.72 20.72 -6.46
C HIS A 6 -11.64 21.12 -7.93
N GLN A 7 -11.23 22.35 -8.21
CA GLN A 7 -11.06 22.86 -9.57
C GLN A 7 -10.03 22.03 -10.35
N LEU A 8 -8.86 21.79 -9.75
CA LEU A 8 -7.82 20.95 -10.33
C LEU A 8 -8.34 19.54 -10.67
N PHE A 9 -9.03 18.89 -9.74
CA PHE A 9 -9.54 17.54 -9.99
C PHE A 9 -10.62 17.52 -11.07
N THR A 10 -11.50 18.53 -11.13
CA THR A 10 -12.49 18.66 -12.20
C THR A 10 -11.82 18.84 -13.57
N GLU A 11 -10.79 19.67 -13.65
CA GLU A 11 -9.99 19.83 -14.87
C GLU A 11 -9.32 18.52 -15.29
N LEU A 12 -8.72 17.79 -14.34
CA LEU A 12 -8.12 16.48 -14.59
C LEU A 12 -9.15 15.47 -15.13
N VAL A 13 -10.35 15.40 -14.56
CA VAL A 13 -11.41 14.49 -15.02
C VAL A 13 -11.80 14.79 -16.46
N GLN A 14 -11.96 16.07 -16.80
CA GLN A 14 -12.36 16.51 -18.15
C GLN A 14 -11.25 16.24 -19.17
N LEU A 15 -10.00 16.57 -18.86
CA LEU A 15 -8.85 16.27 -19.73
C LEU A 15 -8.68 14.76 -19.94
N ARG A 16 -8.80 13.96 -18.88
CA ARG A 16 -8.74 12.50 -18.95
C ARG A 16 -9.87 11.91 -19.76
N HIS A 17 -11.09 12.42 -19.61
CA HIS A 17 -12.22 12.01 -20.43
C HIS A 17 -11.96 12.32 -21.92
N GLN A 18 -11.41 13.50 -22.24
CA GLN A 18 -11.04 13.83 -23.61
C GLN A 18 -9.95 12.89 -24.18
N VAL A 19 -8.96 12.49 -23.38
CA VAL A 19 -7.97 11.48 -23.78
C VAL A 19 -8.66 10.17 -24.17
N ALA A 20 -9.62 9.71 -23.36
CA ALA A 20 -10.35 8.48 -23.62
C ALA A 20 -11.16 8.55 -24.93
N LEU A 21 -11.89 9.65 -25.15
CA LEU A 21 -12.65 9.87 -26.38
C LEU A 21 -11.73 9.92 -27.61
N ASN A 22 -10.59 10.61 -27.51
CA ASN A 22 -9.61 10.67 -28.59
C ASN A 22 -9.00 9.30 -28.93
N ALA A 23 -8.92 8.40 -27.94
CA ALA A 23 -8.47 7.03 -28.10
C ALA A 23 -9.60 6.05 -28.52
N GLY A 24 -10.83 6.54 -28.74
CA GLY A 24 -11.96 5.72 -29.18
C GLY A 24 -12.71 4.99 -28.06
N PHE A 25 -12.47 5.34 -26.79
CA PHE A 25 -13.17 4.77 -25.64
C PHE A 25 -14.35 5.65 -25.22
N ALA A 26 -15.39 5.03 -24.65
CA ALA A 26 -16.56 5.76 -24.15
C ALA A 26 -16.27 6.59 -22.89
N ASN A 27 -15.30 6.16 -22.08
CA ASN A 27 -14.95 6.80 -20.83
C ASN A 27 -13.51 6.47 -20.41
N PHE A 28 -12.98 7.22 -19.46
CA PHE A 28 -11.59 7.09 -19.02
C PHE A 28 -11.32 5.82 -18.20
N ARG A 29 -12.34 5.23 -17.57
CA ARG A 29 -12.20 3.94 -16.88
C ARG A 29 -11.86 2.83 -17.86
N ASP A 30 -12.61 2.71 -18.96
CA ASP A 30 -12.36 1.67 -19.97
C ASP A 30 -11.00 1.89 -20.65
N TYR A 31 -10.66 3.14 -20.97
CA TYR A 31 -9.34 3.50 -21.48
C TYR A 31 -8.23 3.05 -20.53
N MET A 32 -8.33 3.33 -19.23
CA MET A 32 -7.29 2.97 -18.26
C MET A 32 -7.16 1.47 -18.06
N PHE A 33 -8.25 0.70 -18.10
CA PHE A 33 -8.15 -0.76 -18.05
C PHE A 33 -7.36 -1.32 -19.24
N ALA A 34 -7.60 -0.79 -20.44
CA ALA A 34 -6.83 -1.17 -21.63
C ALA A 34 -5.38 -0.65 -21.57
N ALA A 35 -5.16 0.61 -21.16
CA ALA A 35 -3.86 1.25 -21.12
C ALA A 35 -2.90 0.64 -20.09
N LEU A 36 -3.43 0.13 -18.98
CA LEU A 36 -2.68 -0.62 -17.97
C LEU A 36 -2.47 -2.09 -18.35
N GLY A 37 -2.97 -2.53 -19.51
CA GLY A 37 -2.81 -3.91 -19.95
C GLY A 37 -3.54 -4.93 -19.08
N ARG A 38 -4.67 -4.55 -18.44
CA ARG A 38 -5.46 -5.46 -17.60
C ARG A 38 -6.22 -6.44 -18.49
N PHE A 39 -5.65 -7.62 -18.71
CA PHE A 39 -6.21 -8.67 -19.57
C PHE A 39 -6.82 -9.86 -18.80
N ASP A 40 -6.54 -9.97 -17.51
CA ASP A 40 -6.89 -11.09 -16.64
C ASP A 40 -7.94 -10.76 -15.58
N TYR A 41 -8.34 -9.49 -15.48
CA TYR A 41 -9.52 -9.06 -14.72
C TYR A 41 -10.23 -7.87 -15.36
N THR A 42 -11.52 -7.76 -15.07
CA THR A 42 -12.43 -6.77 -15.63
C THR A 42 -12.91 -5.77 -14.56
N PRO A 43 -13.58 -4.68 -14.95
CA PRO A 43 -14.30 -3.83 -13.99
C PRO A 43 -15.33 -4.58 -13.15
N GLU A 44 -15.94 -5.65 -13.67
CA GLU A 44 -16.89 -6.45 -12.89
C GLU A 44 -16.17 -7.20 -11.77
N ASP A 45 -14.96 -7.70 -12.03
CA ASP A 45 -14.14 -8.36 -11.02
C ASP A 45 -13.74 -7.41 -9.89
N THR A 46 -13.44 -6.14 -10.19
CA THR A 46 -13.17 -5.13 -9.14
C THR A 46 -14.43 -4.88 -8.28
N PHE A 47 -15.62 -4.80 -8.89
CA PHE A 47 -16.87 -4.68 -8.12
C PHE A 47 -17.18 -5.93 -7.28
N ASN A 48 -16.92 -7.12 -7.80
CA ASN A 48 -17.04 -8.36 -7.04
C ASN A 48 -16.07 -8.39 -5.86
N PHE A 49 -14.84 -7.92 -6.07
CA PHE A 49 -13.83 -7.81 -5.01
C PHE A 49 -14.23 -6.79 -3.95
N HIS A 50 -14.79 -5.64 -4.33
CA HIS A 50 -15.38 -4.68 -3.39
C HIS A 50 -16.47 -5.33 -2.52
N ALA A 51 -17.37 -6.10 -3.14
CA ALA A 51 -18.43 -6.79 -2.42
C ALA A 51 -17.85 -7.82 -1.42
N ALA A 52 -16.79 -8.54 -1.80
CA ALA A 52 -16.08 -9.45 -0.93
C ALA A 52 -15.45 -8.72 0.27
N ILE A 53 -14.71 -7.63 0.04
CA ILE A 53 -14.11 -6.80 1.10
C ILE A 53 -15.18 -6.33 2.08
N ARG A 54 -16.31 -5.84 1.58
CA ARG A 54 -17.44 -5.41 2.41
C ARG A 54 -18.02 -6.53 3.26
N ALA A 55 -18.12 -7.74 2.70
CA ALA A 55 -18.70 -8.89 3.38
C ALA A 55 -17.76 -9.51 4.43
N THR A 56 -16.45 -9.48 4.20
CA THR A 56 -15.48 -10.24 5.00
C THR A 56 -14.56 -9.37 5.85
N VAL A 57 -14.04 -8.26 5.32
CA VAL A 57 -13.04 -7.44 6.01
C VAL A 57 -13.69 -6.37 6.87
N VAL A 58 -14.72 -5.68 6.36
CA VAL A 58 -15.40 -4.60 7.11
C VAL A 58 -15.90 -5.05 8.50
N PRO A 59 -16.53 -6.23 8.67
CA PRO A 59 -16.90 -6.71 10.00
C PRO A 59 -15.70 -6.89 10.96
N LEU A 60 -14.53 -7.31 10.45
CA LEU A 60 -13.33 -7.45 11.27
C LEU A 60 -12.79 -6.08 11.72
N ILE A 61 -12.86 -5.07 10.85
CA ILE A 61 -12.51 -3.70 11.22
C ILE A 61 -13.46 -3.15 12.29
N ASP A 62 -14.77 -3.46 12.19
CA ASP A 62 -15.73 -3.09 13.23
C ASP A 62 -15.38 -3.71 14.60
N GLU A 63 -14.91 -4.97 14.60
CA GLU A 63 -14.43 -5.65 15.81
C GLU A 63 -13.15 -5.00 16.38
N PHE A 64 -12.21 -4.61 15.52
CA PHE A 64 -10.99 -3.90 15.94
C PHE A 64 -11.31 -2.55 16.55
N ASP A 65 -12.24 -1.81 15.95
CA ASP A 65 -12.68 -0.51 16.46
C ASP A 65 -13.41 -0.63 17.80
N ASP A 66 -14.27 -1.64 17.99
CA ASP A 66 -14.89 -1.85 19.30
C ASP A 66 -13.88 -2.27 20.37
N ALA A 67 -12.92 -3.13 20.02
CA ALA A 67 -11.83 -3.51 20.92
C ALA A 67 -10.99 -2.28 21.32
N ARG A 68 -10.67 -1.41 20.36
CA ARG A 68 -9.98 -0.13 20.56
C ARG A 68 -10.78 0.81 21.46
N ARG A 69 -12.08 0.99 21.20
CA ARG A 69 -12.99 1.82 22.01
C ARG A 69 -13.01 1.34 23.46
N ARG A 70 -13.11 0.02 23.69
CA ARG A 70 -13.07 -0.58 25.02
C ARG A 70 -11.73 -0.38 25.72
N ALA A 71 -10.62 -0.59 25.00
CA ALA A 71 -9.27 -0.39 25.54
C ALA A 71 -9.01 1.06 25.95
N LEU A 72 -9.53 2.03 25.19
CA LEU A 72 -9.45 3.46 25.49
C LEU A 72 -10.49 3.95 26.52
N ALA A 73 -11.37 3.06 27.00
CA ALA A 73 -12.48 3.39 27.91
C ALA A 73 -13.42 4.50 27.38
N LEU A 74 -13.68 4.51 26.07
CA LEU A 74 -14.51 5.52 25.41
C LEU A 74 -15.97 5.06 25.28
N SER A 75 -16.91 5.98 25.50
CA SER A 75 -18.33 5.73 25.18
C SER A 75 -18.56 5.67 23.67
N THR A 76 -17.78 6.42 22.90
CA THR A 76 -17.88 6.55 21.45
C THR A 76 -16.49 6.75 20.87
N LEU A 77 -16.17 6.02 19.79
CA LEU A 77 -14.90 6.17 19.07
C LEU A 77 -15.00 7.33 18.08
N ARG A 78 -14.00 8.21 18.04
CA ARG A 78 -13.91 9.37 17.14
C ARG A 78 -12.78 9.17 16.13
N PRO A 79 -12.76 9.91 15.00
CA PRO A 79 -11.75 9.70 13.97
C PRO A 79 -10.29 9.81 14.47
N TRP A 80 -10.01 10.72 15.40
CA TRP A 80 -8.66 10.89 15.98
C TRP A 80 -8.27 9.76 16.95
N ASP A 81 -9.21 8.97 17.45
CA ASP A 81 -8.93 7.83 18.34
C ASP A 81 -8.38 6.61 17.56
N LEU A 82 -8.48 6.63 16.23
CA LEU A 82 -7.88 5.62 15.35
C LEU A 82 -6.36 5.76 15.27
N ASP A 83 -5.84 6.97 15.42
CA ASP A 83 -4.43 7.31 15.24
C ASP A 83 -3.62 7.30 16.56
N VAL A 84 -4.10 6.62 17.60
CA VAL A 84 -3.42 6.48 18.90
C VAL A 84 -3.12 5.03 19.26
N ASP A 85 -2.12 4.79 20.11
CA ASP A 85 -1.89 3.47 20.70
C ASP A 85 -2.92 3.24 21.83
N PRO A 86 -3.85 2.26 21.70
CA PRO A 86 -4.90 2.06 22.69
C PRO A 86 -4.38 1.59 24.06
N SER A 87 -3.11 1.19 24.15
CA SER A 87 -2.46 0.83 25.42
C SER A 87 -1.77 2.00 26.13
N GLY A 88 -1.72 3.18 25.49
CA GLY A 88 -1.03 4.36 26.03
C GLY A 88 0.50 4.23 26.11
N LYS A 89 1.07 3.19 25.50
CA LYS A 89 2.53 2.97 25.45
C LYS A 89 3.23 4.00 24.56
N PRO A 90 4.50 4.33 24.82
CA PRO A 90 5.28 5.18 23.93
C PRO A 90 5.41 4.51 22.54
N PRO A 91 5.53 5.30 21.45
CA PRO A 91 5.76 4.77 20.11
C PRO A 91 6.98 3.84 20.05
N LEU A 92 6.87 2.77 19.26
CA LEU A 92 7.98 1.85 18.99
C LEU A 92 9.14 2.59 18.31
N ARG A 93 10.37 2.35 18.77
CA ARG A 93 11.61 2.93 18.21
C ARG A 93 12.63 1.84 17.83
N PRO A 94 12.44 1.16 16.69
CA PRO A 94 13.25 -0.01 16.30
C PRO A 94 14.71 0.28 15.89
N PHE A 95 15.07 1.53 15.58
CA PHE A 95 16.41 1.93 15.13
C PHE A 95 16.65 3.43 15.40
N GLN A 96 17.90 3.87 15.30
CA GLN A 96 18.33 5.25 15.55
C GLN A 96 18.78 5.98 14.28
N THR A 97 19.35 5.25 13.31
CA THR A 97 19.86 5.80 12.05
C THR A 97 19.42 4.95 10.85
N GLY A 98 19.47 5.53 9.66
CA GLY A 98 19.26 4.83 8.40
C GLY A 98 20.25 3.70 8.17
N GLU A 99 21.50 3.85 8.64
CA GLU A 99 22.50 2.75 8.59
C GLU A 99 22.10 1.59 9.50
N GLU A 100 21.62 1.86 10.73
CA GLU A 100 21.13 0.80 11.62
C GLU A 100 19.89 0.11 11.04
N LEU A 101 18.97 0.87 10.46
CA LEU A 101 17.81 0.34 9.73
C LEU A 101 18.25 -0.61 8.61
N LEU A 102 19.23 -0.19 7.80
CA LEU A 102 19.76 -0.99 6.70
C LEU A 102 20.42 -2.27 7.19
N GLU A 103 21.32 -2.20 8.18
CA GLU A 103 22.03 -3.37 8.70
C GLU A 103 21.08 -4.41 9.30
N LYS A 104 20.07 -3.95 10.05
CA LYS A 104 19.02 -4.82 10.58
C LYS A 104 18.19 -5.43 9.47
N THR A 105 17.86 -4.66 8.42
CA THR A 105 17.12 -5.18 7.25
C THR A 105 17.92 -6.23 6.50
N ILE A 106 19.22 -6.00 6.26
CA ILE A 106 20.14 -6.98 5.66
C ILE A 106 20.14 -8.26 6.51
N THR A 107 20.24 -8.14 7.83
CA THR A 107 20.22 -9.29 8.75
C THR A 107 18.91 -10.07 8.66
N VAL A 108 17.75 -9.38 8.63
CA VAL A 108 16.43 -10.00 8.45
C VAL A 108 16.36 -10.75 7.13
N PHE A 109 16.81 -10.12 6.04
CA PHE A 109 16.78 -10.71 4.71
C PHE A 109 17.71 -11.92 4.63
N GLN A 110 18.92 -11.86 5.19
CA GLN A 110 19.84 -13.00 5.27
C GLN A 110 19.27 -14.18 6.05
N ARG A 111 18.49 -13.92 7.11
CA ARG A 111 17.83 -14.97 7.91
C ARG A 111 16.67 -15.63 7.16
N LEU A 112 15.99 -14.91 6.27
CA LEU A 112 15.02 -15.48 5.35
C LEU A 112 15.70 -16.32 4.27
N ASP A 113 16.62 -15.70 3.52
CA ASP A 113 17.43 -16.34 2.49
C ASP A 113 18.69 -15.50 2.18
N PRO A 114 19.89 -16.11 2.11
CA PRO A 114 21.13 -15.38 1.89
C PRO A 114 21.17 -14.48 0.65
N PHE A 115 20.48 -14.85 -0.44
CA PHE A 115 20.43 -14.05 -1.67
C PHE A 115 19.68 -12.73 -1.45
N LEU A 116 18.61 -12.72 -0.64
CA LEU A 116 17.87 -11.49 -0.34
C LEU A 116 18.78 -10.47 0.35
N GLY A 117 19.54 -10.92 1.35
CA GLY A 117 20.50 -10.07 2.06
C GLY A 117 21.64 -9.58 1.16
N GLN A 118 22.08 -10.42 0.22
CA GLN A 118 23.08 -10.06 -0.77
C GLN A 118 22.60 -8.94 -1.71
N CYS A 119 21.31 -8.92 -2.08
CA CYS A 119 20.73 -7.85 -2.91
C CYS A 119 20.94 -6.47 -2.27
N LEU A 120 20.53 -6.32 -1.00
CA LEU A 120 20.68 -5.07 -0.25
C LEU A 120 22.16 -4.73 0.03
N THR A 121 23.00 -5.75 0.28
CA THR A 121 24.44 -5.56 0.45
C THR A 121 25.08 -4.99 -0.82
N THR A 122 24.70 -5.49 -2.00
CA THR A 122 25.16 -4.97 -3.29
C THR A 122 24.67 -3.54 -3.53
N MET A 123 23.40 -3.23 -3.23
CA MET A 123 22.88 -1.86 -3.33
C MET A 123 23.67 -0.89 -2.45
N ARG A 124 24.00 -1.29 -1.22
CA ARG A 124 24.85 -0.49 -0.32
C ARG A 124 26.23 -0.23 -0.92
N GLN A 125 26.90 -1.26 -1.42
CA GLN A 125 28.22 -1.13 -2.04
C GLN A 125 28.22 -0.20 -3.26
N MET A 126 27.09 -0.10 -3.95
CA MET A 126 26.92 0.77 -5.11
C MET A 126 26.41 2.18 -4.76
N GLY A 127 26.06 2.45 -3.50
CA GLY A 127 25.51 3.74 -3.07
C GLY A 127 24.07 3.97 -3.51
N HIS A 128 23.28 2.90 -3.69
CA HIS A 128 21.91 2.96 -4.21
C HIS A 128 20.84 3.07 -3.10
N LEU A 129 21.17 3.72 -1.99
CA LEU A 129 20.31 3.83 -0.82
C LEU A 129 20.38 5.27 -0.29
N ASP A 130 19.23 5.95 -0.21
CA ASP A 130 19.09 7.27 0.42
C ASP A 130 17.95 7.24 1.45
N LEU A 131 18.29 6.82 2.67
CA LEU A 131 17.32 6.44 3.70
C LEU A 131 17.01 7.55 4.72
N GLU A 132 17.96 8.45 4.98
CA GLU A 132 17.86 9.45 6.04
C GLU A 132 16.89 10.58 5.69
N SER A 133 16.13 11.07 6.68
CA SER A 133 15.32 12.28 6.55
C SER A 133 16.18 13.54 6.66
N ARG A 134 15.96 14.53 5.78
CA ARG A 134 16.68 15.82 5.81
C ARG A 134 15.84 16.96 5.27
N LYS A 135 16.11 18.19 5.72
CA LYS A 135 15.42 19.40 5.26
C LYS A 135 15.55 19.53 3.74
N GLY A 136 14.41 19.71 3.06
CA GLY A 136 14.35 19.87 1.60
C GLY A 136 14.33 18.56 0.80
N LYS A 137 14.37 17.39 1.45
CA LYS A 137 14.14 16.10 0.80
C LYS A 137 12.64 15.92 0.48
N ALA A 138 12.34 15.35 -0.68
CA ALA A 138 10.97 15.03 -1.07
C ALA A 138 10.32 14.04 -0.08
N PRO A 139 9.00 14.13 0.18
CA PRO A 139 8.31 13.23 1.10
C PRO A 139 8.16 11.81 0.51
N GLY A 140 7.88 10.83 1.38
CA GLY A 140 7.56 9.45 0.98
C GLY A 140 8.77 8.51 0.97
N GLY A 141 8.55 7.34 0.37
CA GLY A 141 9.57 6.33 0.05
C GLY A 141 9.19 5.62 -1.24
N TYR A 142 10.19 5.18 -1.99
CA TYR A 142 10.02 4.42 -3.24
C TYR A 142 11.28 3.62 -3.59
N ASN A 143 11.06 2.56 -4.37
CA ASN A 143 12.07 1.83 -5.12
C ASN A 143 12.05 2.31 -6.58
N TYR A 144 13.22 2.55 -7.15
CA TYR A 144 13.37 2.93 -8.54
C TYR A 144 14.22 1.90 -9.30
N PRO A 145 13.65 1.16 -10.28
CA PRO A 145 14.40 0.21 -11.08
C PRO A 145 15.41 0.93 -11.99
N LEU A 146 16.57 0.31 -12.21
CA LEU A 146 17.62 0.81 -13.10
C LEU A 146 17.98 -0.26 -14.14
N ASP A 147 17.38 -0.18 -15.31
CA ASP A 147 17.37 -1.25 -16.33
C ASP A 147 18.74 -1.77 -16.77
N GLU A 148 19.71 -0.86 -16.89
CA GLU A 148 21.06 -1.15 -17.36
C GLU A 148 21.83 -1.98 -16.33
N THR A 149 21.81 -1.57 -15.06
CA THR A 149 22.55 -2.25 -13.99
C THR A 149 21.75 -3.41 -13.40
N GLY A 150 20.42 -3.31 -13.43
CA GLY A 150 19.51 -4.19 -12.71
C GLY A 150 19.61 -4.10 -11.19
N VAL A 151 20.27 -3.06 -10.67
CA VAL A 151 20.44 -2.81 -9.24
C VAL A 151 19.66 -1.54 -8.92
N PRO A 152 18.47 -1.64 -8.30
CA PRO A 152 17.57 -0.51 -8.12
C PRO A 152 18.09 0.47 -7.06
N PHE A 153 17.39 1.57 -6.89
CA PHE A 153 17.63 2.59 -5.86
C PHE A 153 16.48 2.63 -4.87
N ILE A 154 16.77 2.72 -3.56
CA ILE A 154 15.76 2.97 -2.54
C ILE A 154 15.90 4.38 -1.98
N PHE A 155 14.82 5.14 -2.07
CA PHE A 155 14.64 6.44 -1.45
C PHE A 155 13.63 6.33 -0.31
N MET A 156 13.93 6.84 0.88
CA MET A 156 12.93 6.99 1.95
C MET A 156 13.29 8.09 2.94
N ASN A 157 12.38 8.39 3.87
CA ASN A 157 12.57 9.38 4.92
C ASN A 157 12.44 8.73 6.30
N ALA A 158 13.44 7.94 6.69
CA ALA A 158 13.42 7.21 7.96
C ALA A 158 13.47 8.16 9.17
N THR A 159 12.63 7.89 10.17
CA THR A 159 12.46 8.70 11.41
C THR A 159 12.34 7.85 12.67
N SER A 160 12.89 6.63 12.66
CA SER A 160 12.92 5.68 13.78
C SER A 160 11.57 5.07 14.16
N SER A 161 10.60 4.99 13.24
CA SER A 161 9.28 4.42 13.51
C SER A 161 9.14 2.96 13.02
N LEU A 162 8.14 2.23 13.52
CA LEU A 162 7.75 0.93 12.95
C LEU A 162 7.39 1.06 11.47
N ARG A 163 6.74 2.15 11.07
CA ARG A 163 6.38 2.40 9.67
C ARG A 163 7.62 2.43 8.78
N ASP A 164 8.72 3.03 9.23
CA ASP A 164 9.96 3.07 8.46
C ASP A 164 10.57 1.67 8.28
N VAL A 165 10.47 0.79 9.29
CA VAL A 165 10.89 -0.61 9.16
C VAL A 165 10.07 -1.30 8.08
N VAL A 166 8.75 -1.18 8.14
CA VAL A 166 7.84 -1.77 7.15
C VAL A 166 8.12 -1.23 5.75
N THR A 167 8.30 0.09 5.59
CA THR A 167 8.70 0.70 4.31
C THR A 167 10.02 0.14 3.82
N MET A 168 11.06 0.02 4.64
CA MET A 168 12.34 -0.54 4.19
C MET A 168 12.22 -2.00 3.73
N LEU A 169 11.39 -2.80 4.41
CA LEU A 169 11.10 -4.20 4.03
C LEU A 169 10.32 -4.26 2.71
N HIS A 170 9.33 -3.38 2.54
CA HIS A 170 8.54 -3.20 1.33
C HIS A 170 9.43 -2.88 0.13
N GLU A 171 10.22 -1.80 0.22
CA GLU A 171 11.14 -1.39 -0.85
C GLU A 171 12.25 -2.44 -1.10
N GLY A 172 12.63 -3.18 -0.06
CA GLY A 172 13.53 -4.33 -0.17
C GLY A 172 12.93 -5.49 -0.98
N GLY A 173 11.61 -5.71 -0.90
CA GLY A 173 10.91 -6.68 -1.74
C GLY A 173 10.91 -6.28 -3.23
N HIS A 174 10.63 -5.01 -3.54
CA HIS A 174 10.82 -4.48 -4.89
C HIS A 174 12.27 -4.60 -5.37
N ALA A 175 13.23 -4.37 -4.46
CA ALA A 175 14.63 -4.51 -4.80
C ALA A 175 14.99 -5.94 -5.21
N VAL A 176 14.56 -6.93 -4.42
CA VAL A 176 14.72 -8.35 -4.73
C VAL A 176 14.09 -8.69 -6.08
N HIS A 177 12.90 -8.17 -6.36
CA HIS A 177 12.24 -8.37 -7.66
C HIS A 177 13.11 -7.89 -8.82
N SER A 178 13.65 -6.66 -8.74
CA SER A 178 14.57 -6.11 -9.75
C SER A 178 15.83 -6.96 -9.94
N PHE A 179 16.39 -7.50 -8.85
CA PHE A 179 17.57 -8.38 -8.94
C PHE A 179 17.27 -9.73 -9.61
N LEU A 180 16.05 -10.24 -9.47
CA LEU A 180 15.59 -11.47 -10.10
C LEU A 180 15.32 -11.27 -11.59
N THR A 181 14.73 -10.12 -11.97
CA THR A 181 14.35 -9.83 -13.36
C THR A 181 15.47 -9.21 -14.19
N ARG A 182 16.54 -8.69 -13.60
CA ARG A 182 17.58 -7.94 -14.33
C ARG A 182 18.23 -8.66 -15.53
N ARG A 183 18.21 -10.00 -15.54
CA ARG A 183 18.78 -10.82 -16.62
C ARG A 183 17.78 -11.13 -17.74
N LEU A 184 16.52 -10.72 -17.60
CA LEU A 184 15.54 -10.86 -18.65
C LEU A 184 16.00 -10.06 -19.89
N PRO A 185 15.85 -10.64 -21.10
CA PRO A 185 16.46 -10.10 -22.30
C PRO A 185 15.79 -8.79 -22.76
N LEU A 186 14.49 -8.62 -22.49
CA LEU A 186 13.73 -7.44 -22.85
C LEU A 186 13.54 -6.55 -21.62
N SER A 187 13.72 -5.24 -21.78
CA SER A 187 13.45 -4.30 -20.68
C SER A 187 11.98 -4.28 -20.29
N ALA A 188 11.07 -4.55 -21.24
CA ALA A 188 9.64 -4.63 -20.96
C ALA A 188 9.32 -5.76 -19.95
N ASP A 189 9.98 -6.90 -20.09
CA ASP A 189 9.78 -8.05 -19.19
C ASP A 189 10.32 -7.80 -17.78
N LYS A 190 11.10 -6.73 -17.56
CA LYS A 190 11.59 -6.34 -16.22
C LYS A 190 10.59 -5.47 -15.45
N HIS A 191 9.50 -5.05 -16.11
CA HIS A 191 8.49 -4.14 -15.58
C HIS A 191 7.14 -4.85 -15.51
N PRO A 192 6.89 -5.58 -14.41
CA PRO A 192 5.61 -6.25 -14.21
C PRO A 192 4.46 -5.23 -14.09
N PRO A 193 3.22 -5.68 -14.31
CA PRO A 193 2.05 -4.98 -13.81
C PRO A 193 2.16 -4.66 -12.31
N SER A 194 1.61 -3.53 -11.91
CA SER A 194 1.78 -2.97 -10.58
C SER A 194 1.32 -3.89 -9.45
N GLU A 195 0.27 -4.68 -9.64
CA GLU A 195 -0.20 -5.68 -8.68
C GLU A 195 0.83 -6.80 -8.43
N VAL A 196 1.62 -7.17 -9.44
CA VAL A 196 2.70 -8.16 -9.30
C VAL A 196 3.92 -7.50 -8.64
N ALA A 197 4.22 -6.24 -8.99
CA ALA A 197 5.27 -5.47 -8.32
C ALA A 197 4.98 -5.32 -6.81
N GLU A 198 3.75 -4.96 -6.45
CA GLU A 198 3.30 -4.81 -5.06
C GLU A 198 3.14 -6.15 -4.33
N LEU A 199 2.83 -7.25 -5.05
CA LEU A 199 2.87 -8.59 -4.47
C LEU A 199 4.27 -8.92 -3.95
N ALA A 200 5.32 -8.51 -4.67
CA ALA A 200 6.70 -8.70 -4.22
C ALA A 200 6.97 -8.00 -2.88
N SER A 201 6.71 -6.69 -2.82
CA SER A 201 6.98 -5.87 -1.65
C SER A 201 6.14 -6.28 -0.43
N MET A 202 4.83 -6.45 -0.59
CA MET A 202 3.93 -6.80 0.51
C MET A 202 4.14 -8.23 1.04
N SER A 203 4.51 -9.17 0.17
CA SER A 203 4.86 -10.53 0.63
C SER A 203 6.12 -10.50 1.49
N MET A 204 7.10 -9.67 1.13
CA MET A 204 8.33 -9.50 1.89
C MET A 204 8.07 -8.92 3.29
N GLU A 205 7.18 -7.92 3.40
CA GLU A 205 6.75 -7.38 4.71
C GLU A 205 6.24 -8.50 5.63
N LEU A 206 5.33 -9.33 5.13
CA LEU A 206 4.69 -10.38 5.90
C LEU A 206 5.64 -11.54 6.26
N MET A 207 6.43 -12.03 5.29
CA MET A 207 7.38 -13.12 5.52
C MET A 207 8.48 -12.70 6.51
N SER A 208 8.97 -11.47 6.39
CA SER A 208 10.03 -10.94 7.24
C SER A 208 9.68 -10.84 8.73
N MET A 209 8.39 -10.84 9.08
CA MET A 209 7.93 -10.79 10.47
C MET A 209 8.58 -11.86 11.35
N ASP A 210 8.93 -13.03 10.82
CA ASP A 210 9.61 -14.08 11.60
C ASP A 210 10.96 -13.69 12.17
N HIS A 211 11.58 -12.64 11.61
CA HIS A 211 12.89 -12.14 12.05
C HIS A 211 12.84 -10.70 12.59
N TRP A 212 11.65 -10.18 12.90
CA TRP A 212 11.52 -8.84 13.50
C TRP A 212 12.09 -8.75 14.94
N ASP A 213 12.52 -9.87 15.54
CA ASP A 213 13.31 -9.86 16.78
C ASP A 213 14.62 -9.06 16.64
N VAL A 214 15.13 -8.91 15.41
CA VAL A 214 16.28 -8.06 15.08
C VAL A 214 16.00 -6.58 15.37
N PHE A 215 14.75 -6.14 15.20
CA PHE A 215 14.30 -4.77 15.48
C PHE A 215 13.75 -4.61 16.90
N PHE A 216 13.16 -5.66 17.47
CA PHE A 216 12.47 -5.63 18.76
C PHE A 216 12.91 -6.78 19.65
N SER A 217 13.83 -6.51 20.57
CA SER A 217 14.34 -7.52 21.52
C SER A 217 13.36 -7.82 22.66
N ASP A 218 12.48 -6.88 23.03
CA ASP A 218 11.39 -7.12 23.97
C ASP A 218 10.26 -7.92 23.27
N PRO A 219 9.93 -9.14 23.74
CA PRO A 219 8.84 -9.94 23.17
C PRO A 219 7.47 -9.25 23.17
N ALA A 220 7.21 -8.33 24.10
CA ALA A 220 5.97 -7.57 24.15
C ALA A 220 5.92 -6.50 23.05
N GLU A 221 7.05 -5.84 22.78
CA GLU A 221 7.16 -4.89 21.67
C GLU A 221 7.12 -5.59 20.31
N LEU A 222 7.80 -6.73 20.17
CA LEU A 222 7.75 -7.56 18.96
C LEU A 222 6.31 -7.99 18.64
N ARG A 223 5.56 -8.48 19.64
CA ARG A 223 4.15 -8.85 19.48
C ARG A 223 3.29 -7.67 19.07
N ARG A 224 3.52 -6.51 19.70
CA ARG A 224 2.82 -5.26 19.38
C ARG A 224 3.11 -4.82 17.95
N ALA A 225 4.37 -4.85 17.51
CA ALA A 225 4.76 -4.50 16.15
C ALA A 225 4.06 -5.37 15.10
N LYS A 226 4.11 -6.70 15.28
CA LYS A 226 3.45 -7.66 14.37
C LYS A 226 1.93 -7.45 14.34
N LYS A 227 1.32 -7.26 15.50
CA LYS A 227 -0.12 -6.99 15.61
C LYS A 227 -0.50 -5.71 14.86
N THR A 228 0.20 -4.61 15.11
CA THR A 228 -0.04 -3.32 14.44
C THR A 228 0.09 -3.43 12.93
N HIS A 229 1.10 -4.16 12.44
CA HIS A 229 1.27 -4.37 10.99
C HIS A 229 0.13 -5.21 10.39
N LEU A 230 -0.25 -6.32 11.03
CA LEU A 230 -1.34 -7.18 10.56
C LEU A 230 -2.71 -6.47 10.59
N GLU A 231 -2.99 -5.66 11.61
CA GLU A 231 -4.19 -4.82 11.65
C GLU A 231 -4.16 -3.80 10.50
N GLY A 232 -3.04 -3.12 10.27
CA GLY A 232 -2.87 -2.16 9.17
C GLY A 232 -3.02 -2.78 7.77
N VAL A 233 -2.57 -4.03 7.59
CA VAL A 233 -2.80 -4.81 6.36
C VAL A 233 -4.30 -4.97 6.08
N LEU A 234 -5.09 -5.27 7.11
CA LEU A 234 -6.54 -5.42 6.96
C LEU A 234 -7.26 -4.09 6.78
N GLU A 235 -6.83 -3.03 7.48
CA GLU A 235 -7.38 -1.67 7.38
C GLU A 235 -7.21 -1.06 5.97
N THR A 236 -6.25 -1.56 5.17
CA THR A 236 -6.04 -1.11 3.79
C THR A 236 -7.21 -1.44 2.86
N PHE A 237 -7.83 -2.62 3.00
CA PHE A 237 -8.83 -3.09 2.03
C PHE A 237 -10.07 -2.19 1.92
N PRO A 238 -10.74 -1.77 3.02
CA PRO A 238 -11.91 -0.89 2.91
C PRO A 238 -11.58 0.47 2.29
N TRP A 239 -10.39 1.02 2.57
CA TRP A 239 -9.95 2.28 1.97
C TRP A 239 -9.70 2.12 0.47
N VAL A 240 -9.01 1.05 0.05
CA VAL A 240 -8.80 0.76 -1.37
C VAL A 240 -10.13 0.59 -2.12
N ALA A 241 -11.06 -0.20 -1.58
CA ALA A 241 -12.38 -0.40 -2.18
C ALA A 241 -13.17 0.90 -2.30
N THR A 242 -13.03 1.79 -1.32
CA THR A 242 -13.66 3.12 -1.35
C THR A 242 -13.09 3.99 -2.47
N ILE A 243 -11.76 4.04 -2.58
CA ILE A 243 -11.06 4.85 -3.58
C ILE A 243 -11.34 4.32 -4.99
N ASP A 244 -11.22 3.02 -5.22
CA ASP A 244 -11.42 2.44 -6.55
C ASP A 244 -12.89 2.57 -7.00
N LYS A 245 -13.85 2.18 -6.17
CA LYS A 245 -15.29 2.35 -6.47
C LYS A 245 -15.66 3.81 -6.75
N PHE A 246 -15.00 4.76 -6.08
CA PHE A 246 -15.17 6.18 -6.35
C PHE A 246 -14.63 6.57 -7.73
N GLN A 247 -13.43 6.08 -8.12
CA GLN A 247 -12.87 6.33 -9.45
C GLN A 247 -13.73 5.77 -10.58
N HIS A 248 -14.26 4.55 -10.44
CA HIS A 248 -15.21 3.99 -11.40
C HIS A 248 -16.36 4.97 -11.65
N TRP A 249 -17.02 5.45 -10.59
CA TRP A 249 -18.12 6.40 -10.74
C TRP A 249 -17.69 7.74 -11.34
N ILE A 250 -16.54 8.29 -10.92
CA ILE A 250 -16.01 9.57 -11.42
C ILE A 250 -15.87 9.54 -12.93
N TYR A 251 -15.24 8.49 -13.46
CA TYR A 251 -14.89 8.43 -14.87
C TYR A 251 -16.02 7.90 -15.75
N GLU A 252 -16.98 7.16 -15.19
CA GLU A 252 -18.25 6.84 -15.87
C GLU A 252 -19.22 8.05 -15.92
N ASN A 253 -19.01 9.07 -15.10
CA ASN A 253 -19.87 10.25 -15.00
C ASN A 253 -19.03 11.55 -15.13
N PRO A 254 -18.35 11.79 -16.27
CA PRO A 254 -17.35 12.86 -16.38
C PRO A 254 -17.88 14.28 -16.09
N ASP A 255 -19.17 14.51 -16.33
CA ASP A 255 -19.84 15.82 -16.16
C ASP A 255 -20.47 16.03 -14.78
N HIS A 256 -20.11 15.20 -13.80
CA HIS A 256 -20.64 15.36 -12.44
C HIS A 256 -20.23 16.71 -11.82
N THR A 257 -21.17 17.29 -11.08
CA THR A 257 -20.94 18.48 -10.25
C THR A 257 -20.16 18.15 -8.98
N GLU A 258 -19.59 19.16 -8.34
CA GLU A 258 -18.96 19.01 -7.02
C GLU A 258 -19.93 18.42 -5.98
N ALA A 259 -21.18 18.86 -5.98
CA ALA A 259 -22.21 18.35 -5.06
C ALA A 259 -22.49 16.85 -5.28
N GLN A 260 -22.58 16.42 -6.54
CA GLN A 260 -22.73 14.99 -6.87
C GLN A 260 -21.48 14.19 -6.46
N ARG A 261 -20.28 14.75 -6.65
CA ARG A 261 -19.01 14.13 -6.22
C ARG A 261 -19.00 13.91 -4.71
N HIS A 262 -19.34 14.94 -3.93
CA HIS A 262 -19.42 14.89 -2.47
C HIS A 262 -20.45 13.87 -1.99
N GLN A 263 -21.63 13.85 -2.61
CA GLN A 263 -22.70 12.90 -2.28
C GLN A 263 -22.23 11.47 -2.56
N ARG A 264 -21.67 11.22 -3.75
CA ARG A 264 -21.22 9.88 -4.11
C ARG A 264 -20.10 9.39 -3.21
N TRP A 265 -19.09 10.22 -2.96
CA TRP A 265 -18.01 9.89 -2.04
C TRP A 265 -18.56 9.48 -0.66
N THR A 266 -19.48 10.27 -0.11
CA THR A 266 -20.05 10.00 1.21
C THR A 266 -20.81 8.68 1.24
N GLN A 267 -21.58 8.37 0.21
CA GLN A 267 -22.30 7.09 0.07
C GLN A 267 -21.33 5.89 0.00
N ILE A 268 -20.29 5.98 -0.84
CA ILE A 268 -19.30 4.91 -1.01
C ILE A 268 -18.51 4.75 0.29
N PHE A 269 -18.06 5.84 0.90
CA PHE A 269 -17.31 5.78 2.15
C PHE A 269 -18.13 5.12 3.26
N GLN A 270 -19.44 5.37 3.35
CA GLN A 270 -20.36 4.71 4.29
C GLN A 270 -20.53 3.20 4.06
N GLU A 271 -20.29 2.73 2.85
CA GLU A 271 -20.41 1.31 2.51
C GLU A 271 -19.29 0.46 3.11
N PHE A 272 -18.08 1.03 3.16
CA PHE A 272 -16.85 0.34 3.58
C PHE A 272 -16.30 0.82 4.92
N ASN A 273 -16.62 2.04 5.34
CA ASN A 273 -16.12 2.68 6.55
C ASN A 273 -17.33 3.27 7.30
N GLN A 274 -17.27 3.48 8.63
CA GLN A 274 -18.29 4.18 9.46
C GLN A 274 -19.33 3.37 10.26
N ARG A 275 -19.18 2.08 10.55
CA ARG A 275 -20.16 1.42 11.47
C ARG A 275 -19.87 1.69 12.95
N SER A 276 -18.59 1.81 13.30
CA SER A 276 -18.05 1.89 14.67
C SER A 276 -17.60 3.31 15.08
N VAL A 277 -17.25 4.17 14.10
CA VAL A 277 -16.66 5.50 14.33
C VAL A 277 -17.69 6.61 14.21
N SER A 278 -17.85 7.41 15.26
CA SER A 278 -18.76 8.56 15.29
C SER A 278 -18.13 9.82 14.72
N TRP A 279 -18.80 10.38 13.72
CA TRP A 279 -18.47 11.67 13.14
C TRP A 279 -19.44 12.78 13.59
N SER A 280 -20.15 12.60 14.70
CA SER A 280 -21.09 13.61 15.20
C SER A 280 -20.38 14.98 15.32
N GLY A 281 -20.87 15.99 14.61
CA GLY A 281 -20.29 17.33 14.54
C GLY A 281 -19.12 17.52 13.55
N LEU A 282 -18.78 16.48 12.78
CA LEU A 282 -17.72 16.44 11.77
C LEU A 282 -18.25 16.08 10.38
N GLU A 283 -19.56 16.04 10.19
CA GLU A 283 -20.22 15.60 8.95
C GLU A 283 -19.75 16.41 7.75
N LYS A 284 -19.52 17.72 7.95
CA LYS A 284 -19.03 18.64 6.92
C LYS A 284 -17.65 18.29 6.36
N PHE A 285 -16.83 17.50 7.07
CA PHE A 285 -15.48 17.15 6.63
C PHE A 285 -15.43 15.87 5.79
N ARG A 286 -16.43 14.99 5.95
CA ARG A 286 -16.48 13.69 5.25
C ARG A 286 -16.39 13.81 3.73
N PRO A 287 -17.06 14.77 3.05
CA PRO A 287 -16.99 14.91 1.60
C PRO A 287 -15.59 15.19 1.02
N TYR A 288 -14.64 15.59 1.87
CA TYR A 288 -13.29 16.00 1.45
C TYR A 288 -12.22 14.94 1.73
N LEU A 289 -12.55 13.83 2.40
CA LEU A 289 -11.56 12.83 2.83
C LEU A 289 -10.78 12.21 1.67
N TRP A 290 -11.39 12.07 0.48
CA TRP A 290 -10.71 11.57 -0.71
C TRP A 290 -9.58 12.48 -1.19
N GLN A 291 -9.63 13.78 -0.88
CA GLN A 291 -8.64 14.74 -1.40
C GLN A 291 -7.24 14.52 -0.84
N LYS A 292 -7.10 13.82 0.30
CA LYS A 292 -5.80 13.45 0.85
C LYS A 292 -5.10 12.35 0.03
N GLN A 293 -5.84 11.67 -0.86
CA GLN A 293 -5.33 10.56 -1.64
C GLN A 293 -4.64 11.08 -2.91
N LEU A 294 -3.31 11.19 -2.88
CA LEU A 294 -2.48 11.66 -3.99
C LEU A 294 -2.72 10.87 -5.29
N HIS A 295 -2.85 9.55 -5.19
CA HIS A 295 -3.00 8.64 -6.33
C HIS A 295 -4.20 8.97 -7.23
N LEU A 296 -5.28 9.56 -6.70
CA LEU A 296 -6.41 10.03 -7.51
C LEU A 296 -5.99 11.12 -8.52
N TYR A 297 -5.04 11.95 -8.12
CA TYR A 297 -4.54 13.07 -8.91
C TYR A 297 -3.44 12.63 -9.87
N GLU A 298 -2.55 11.73 -9.47
CA GLU A 298 -1.35 11.41 -10.26
C GLU A 298 -1.49 10.13 -11.10
N VAL A 299 -2.03 9.06 -10.53
CA VAL A 299 -2.03 7.71 -11.12
C VAL A 299 -3.42 7.04 -10.97
N PRO A 300 -4.42 7.46 -11.76
CA PRO A 300 -5.79 6.97 -11.61
C PRO A 300 -5.87 5.45 -11.89
N PHE A 301 -6.78 4.78 -11.18
CA PHE A 301 -6.98 3.32 -11.17
C PHE A 301 -5.84 2.45 -10.63
N TYR A 302 -4.66 2.99 -10.30
CA TYR A 302 -3.56 2.24 -9.66
C TYR A 302 -3.97 1.64 -8.29
N TYR A 303 -4.82 2.34 -7.54
CA TYR A 303 -5.00 2.04 -6.11
C TYR A 303 -5.65 0.66 -5.80
N ILE A 304 -6.42 0.08 -6.72
CA ILE A 304 -7.01 -1.27 -6.56
C ILE A 304 -5.94 -2.37 -6.50
N GLU A 305 -4.81 -2.14 -7.17
CA GLU A 305 -3.70 -3.09 -7.28
C GLU A 305 -3.09 -3.34 -5.90
N TYR A 306 -3.09 -2.36 -4.98
CA TYR A 306 -2.71 -2.58 -3.58
C TYR A 306 -3.53 -3.68 -2.91
N ALA A 307 -4.87 -3.67 -3.06
CA ALA A 307 -5.70 -4.67 -2.39
C ALA A 307 -5.57 -6.06 -3.04
N LEU A 308 -5.41 -6.11 -4.38
CA LEU A 308 -5.16 -7.37 -5.09
C LEU A 308 -3.81 -7.97 -4.68
N ALA A 309 -2.76 -7.16 -4.71
CA ALA A 309 -1.42 -7.51 -4.25
C ALA A 309 -1.43 -7.95 -2.78
N GLN A 310 -2.10 -7.19 -1.90
CA GLN A 310 -2.17 -7.49 -0.47
C GLN A 310 -2.86 -8.84 -0.20
N LEU A 311 -3.94 -9.15 -0.94
CA LEU A 311 -4.60 -10.46 -0.84
C LEU A 311 -3.67 -11.59 -1.28
N GLY A 312 -2.95 -11.39 -2.39
CA GLY A 312 -1.93 -12.33 -2.87
C GLY A 312 -0.80 -12.50 -1.85
N ALA A 313 -0.31 -11.41 -1.25
CA ALA A 313 0.72 -11.43 -0.23
C ALA A 313 0.27 -12.19 1.04
N ILE A 314 -0.99 -12.05 1.46
CA ILE A 314 -1.56 -12.86 2.55
C ILE A 314 -1.56 -14.34 2.17
N ALA A 315 -1.86 -14.69 0.91
CA ALA A 315 -1.81 -16.06 0.43
C ALA A 315 -0.37 -16.62 0.39
N VAL A 316 0.61 -15.83 -0.07
CA VAL A 316 2.05 -16.18 -0.02
C VAL A 316 2.47 -16.38 1.44
N TRP A 317 2.10 -15.47 2.33
CA TRP A 317 2.41 -15.59 3.76
C TRP A 317 1.78 -16.82 4.39
N ARG A 318 0.51 -17.15 4.07
CA ARG A 318 -0.13 -18.40 4.51
C ARG A 318 0.68 -19.61 4.08
N ASN A 319 1.14 -19.65 2.83
CA ASN A 319 1.97 -20.74 2.34
C ASN A 319 3.32 -20.78 3.08
N PHE A 320 3.93 -19.63 3.34
CA PHE A 320 5.16 -19.50 4.13
C PHE A 320 4.99 -19.99 5.57
N ARG A 321 3.83 -19.78 6.19
CA ARG A 321 3.52 -20.33 7.52
C ARG A 321 3.46 -21.87 7.54
N GLN A 322 3.19 -22.50 6.40
CA GLN A 322 3.08 -23.96 6.26
C GLN A 322 4.41 -24.61 5.89
N ASP A 323 5.11 -24.04 4.91
CA ASP A 323 6.43 -24.47 4.46
C ASP A 323 7.23 -23.23 4.01
N PRO A 324 8.07 -22.67 4.91
CA PRO A 324 8.86 -21.48 4.61
C PRO A 324 9.77 -21.64 3.40
N ALA A 325 10.40 -22.81 3.25
CA ALA A 325 11.38 -23.06 2.18
C ALA A 325 10.70 -23.16 0.82
N ALA A 326 9.61 -23.93 0.73
CA ALA A 326 8.86 -24.06 -0.51
C ALA A 326 8.18 -22.74 -0.92
N ALA A 327 7.61 -22.00 0.05
CA ALA A 327 6.97 -20.72 -0.22
C ALA A 327 7.96 -19.67 -0.72
N LEU A 328 9.15 -19.59 -0.11
CA LEU A 328 10.17 -18.63 -0.52
C LEU A 328 10.75 -18.95 -1.90
N ALA A 329 11.00 -20.24 -2.18
CA ALA A 329 11.40 -20.68 -3.51
C ALA A 329 10.32 -20.37 -4.57
N GLY A 330 9.04 -20.63 -4.26
CA GLY A 330 7.92 -20.31 -5.16
C GLY A 330 7.76 -18.81 -5.39
N TYR A 331 7.91 -18.00 -4.34
CA TYR A 331 7.94 -16.54 -4.43
C TYR A 331 9.05 -16.06 -5.37
N GLN A 332 10.31 -16.48 -5.16
CA GLN A 332 11.43 -16.08 -6.01
C GLN A 332 11.27 -16.55 -7.45
N GLN A 333 10.75 -17.77 -7.67
CA GLN A 333 10.48 -18.29 -9.01
C GLN A 333 9.40 -17.49 -9.75
N ALA A 334 8.32 -17.12 -9.06
CA ALA A 334 7.28 -16.29 -9.66
C ALA A 334 7.81 -14.91 -10.05
N LEU A 335 8.56 -14.25 -9.15
CA LEU A 335 9.15 -12.94 -9.42
C LEU A 335 10.23 -12.96 -10.52
N ALA A 336 10.94 -14.06 -10.69
CA ALA A 336 11.96 -14.16 -11.75
C ALA A 336 11.37 -14.19 -13.17
N LEU A 337 10.05 -14.34 -13.32
CA LEU A 337 9.38 -14.37 -14.62
C LEU A 337 9.17 -13.00 -15.24
N GLY A 338 9.26 -11.92 -14.45
CA GLY A 338 8.94 -10.57 -14.90
C GLY A 338 7.76 -9.99 -14.17
#